data_AF-A0A956FUC5-F1
#
_entry.id   AF-A0A956FUC5-F1
#
_cell.length_a   1.000
_cell.length_b   1.000
_cell.length_c   1.000
_cell.angle_alpha   90.00
_cell.angle_beta   90.00
_cell.angle_gamma   90.00
#
_symmetry.space_group_name_H-M   'P 1'
#
loop_
_entity.id
_entity.type
_entity.pdbx_description
1 polymer ?
#
loop_
_entity_poly.entity_id
_entity_poly.type
_entity_poly.pdbx_seq_one_letter_code
_entity_poly.pdbx_strand_id
1 'polypeptide(L)'
;MIASAISAQPGLLGLGGSATIAAALARRLEVGMTMTSTGRARIAWVVWGAAATLACSGGDGETETASGSATATATAGTATTTATATGTSTTGDSDGSGSASDSSSGGTTTTGTGTGSTTEAPTTGETTGETTGETTGGGATQCSPDLHQVLDDQGAVVMTCPPEQGCAEGACVAACDAAAEAAANFGCTFVVPTPPAYPPALPPCFAAFLTNTWGHPAPITVSRGGEVLDISGAARLVTPGLEPKDWPPLPAEGIPADAVAVVFLSSDPNAVMPETQVPLTCPVPDAVGADTVIAGSGRGDAFVIDAEIPVTAYDILPFGGAPSHFPSAELLFPASVWGTNYAAIAPPAGTYASPGPLWLQIVGLEEQTTIELYPTADLLQGQGLLGAAKGQLGVFTVGAGEVLQWELPKDG
;
A
#
# COMPACT_ATOMS: atom_id res chain seq x y z
N MET A 1 -27.13 38.96 0.43
CA MET A 1 -28.00 39.62 -0.58
C MET A 1 -27.11 40.12 -1.70
N ILE A 2 -27.53 39.99 -2.98
CA ILE A 2 -27.10 40.83 -4.14
C ILE A 2 -25.58 40.78 -4.43
N ALA A 3 -25.01 40.06 -5.41
CA ALA A 3 -25.41 39.70 -6.79
C ALA A 3 -25.39 40.87 -7.81
N SER A 4 -24.85 40.58 -9.01
CA SER A 4 -24.75 41.43 -10.22
C SER A 4 -23.54 42.39 -10.32
N ALA A 5 -23.02 42.73 -11.51
CA ALA A 5 -22.99 42.07 -12.84
C ALA A 5 -22.15 42.97 -13.78
N ILE A 6 -21.29 42.42 -14.66
CA ILE A 6 -20.79 43.13 -15.84
C ILE A 6 -20.82 42.22 -17.08
N SER A 7 -21.33 42.78 -18.18
CA SER A 7 -21.56 42.15 -19.48
C SER A 7 -20.28 41.89 -20.28
N ALA A 8 -20.34 40.89 -21.16
CA ALA A 8 -19.32 40.65 -22.18
C ALA A 8 -19.43 41.63 -23.37
N GLN A 9 -18.30 41.83 -24.09
CA GLN A 9 -18.22 41.79 -25.55
C GLN A 9 -16.75 41.51 -26.00
N PRO A 10 -16.50 41.03 -27.24
CA PRO A 10 -15.31 40.22 -27.54
C PRO A 10 -14.18 40.95 -28.31
N GLY A 11 -12.93 40.47 -28.17
CA GLY A 11 -11.82 40.88 -29.04
C GLY A 11 -10.45 40.25 -28.71
N LEU A 12 -9.89 39.55 -29.70
CA LEU A 12 -8.47 39.20 -29.93
C LEU A 12 -7.69 38.37 -28.87
N LEU A 13 -7.39 37.12 -29.28
CA LEU A 13 -6.04 36.50 -29.33
C LEU A 13 -5.05 36.81 -28.18
N GLY A 14 -4.88 35.86 -27.26
CA GLY A 14 -3.76 35.87 -26.28
C GLY A 14 -3.66 34.57 -25.48
N LEU A 15 -2.55 33.85 -25.69
CA LEU A 15 -2.09 32.62 -25.01
C LEU A 15 -2.45 32.52 -23.50
N GLY A 16 -3.00 31.37 -23.07
CA GLY A 16 -3.38 31.13 -21.66
C GLY A 16 -3.65 29.66 -21.30
N GLY A 17 -2.73 28.75 -21.62
CA GLY A 17 -2.96 27.29 -21.60
C GLY A 17 -3.00 26.58 -20.23
N SER A 18 -2.72 27.26 -19.11
CA SER A 18 -2.50 26.57 -17.80
C SER A 18 -3.66 26.65 -16.81
N ALA A 19 -4.57 27.62 -16.94
CA ALA A 19 -5.70 27.76 -15.99
C ALA A 19 -6.85 26.77 -16.27
N THR A 20 -7.06 26.42 -17.54
CA THR A 20 -8.18 25.58 -17.98
C THR A 20 -8.00 24.11 -17.59
N ILE A 21 -6.76 23.63 -17.45
CA ILE A 21 -6.48 22.23 -17.09
C ILE A 21 -6.85 21.95 -15.63
N ALA A 22 -6.50 22.86 -14.69
CA ALA A 22 -6.90 22.74 -13.29
C ALA A 22 -8.43 22.79 -13.12
N ALA A 23 -9.11 23.68 -13.85
CA ALA A 23 -10.58 23.77 -13.84
C ALA A 23 -11.28 22.58 -14.53
N ALA A 24 -10.61 21.88 -15.44
CA ALA A 24 -11.11 20.67 -16.09
C ALA A 24 -10.90 19.41 -15.22
N LEU A 25 -9.77 19.29 -14.52
CA LEU A 25 -9.56 18.21 -13.53
C LEU A 25 -10.59 18.29 -12.40
N ALA A 26 -10.86 19.49 -11.88
CA ALA A 26 -11.85 19.71 -10.82
C ALA A 26 -13.32 19.45 -11.24
N ARG A 27 -13.59 19.18 -12.52
CA ARG A 27 -14.94 18.89 -13.06
C ARG A 27 -15.15 17.44 -13.52
N ARG A 28 -14.21 16.53 -13.25
CA ARG A 28 -14.28 15.10 -13.63
C ARG A 28 -14.04 14.12 -12.47
N LEU A 29 -14.17 14.59 -11.23
CA LEU A 29 -14.37 13.75 -10.05
C LEU A 29 -15.88 13.54 -9.89
N GLU A 30 -16.46 12.61 -10.65
CA GLU A 30 -17.92 12.45 -10.75
C GLU A 30 -18.53 11.57 -9.64
N VAL A 31 -17.71 10.83 -8.89
CA VAL A 31 -18.15 10.01 -7.75
C VAL A 31 -17.28 10.30 -6.53
N GLY A 32 -17.90 10.79 -5.46
CA GLY A 32 -17.26 11.10 -4.17
C GLY A 32 -18.22 10.77 -3.04
N MET A 33 -18.13 9.56 -2.50
CA MET A 33 -18.99 9.10 -1.40
C MET A 33 -18.31 9.41 -0.06
N THR A 34 -19.08 9.75 0.97
CA THR A 34 -18.55 9.90 2.33
C THR A 34 -19.03 8.77 3.22
N MET A 35 -18.13 8.24 4.03
CA MET A 35 -18.39 7.17 4.99
C MET A 35 -17.97 7.60 6.39
N THR A 36 -18.83 7.35 7.37
CA THR A 36 -18.54 7.46 8.80
C THR A 36 -18.77 6.10 9.44
N SER A 37 -17.99 5.72 10.44
CA SER A 37 -18.14 4.43 11.12
C SER A 37 -18.03 4.54 12.65
N THR A 38 -18.75 3.67 13.36
CA THR A 38 -18.70 3.60 14.84
C THR A 38 -17.46 2.89 15.38
N GLY A 39 -16.88 2.01 14.56
CA GLY A 39 -15.61 1.32 14.76
C GLY A 39 -14.70 1.51 13.56
N ARG A 40 -13.51 0.92 13.58
CA ARG A 40 -12.51 1.08 12.50
C ARG A 40 -12.87 0.23 11.28
N ALA A 41 -12.86 0.85 10.11
CA ALA A 41 -13.11 0.21 8.82
C ALA A 41 -12.35 0.94 7.71
N ARG A 42 -11.95 0.24 6.65
CA ARG A 42 -11.23 0.83 5.50
C ARG A 42 -12.06 0.74 4.23
N ILE A 43 -11.87 1.72 3.35
CA ILE A 43 -12.34 1.67 1.95
C ILE A 43 -11.17 1.28 1.04
N ALA A 44 -11.40 0.29 0.19
CA ALA A 44 -10.52 -0.10 -0.91
C ALA A 44 -11.20 0.18 -2.26
N TRP A 45 -10.40 0.53 -3.26
CA TRP A 45 -10.84 0.81 -4.62
C TRP A 45 -10.00 -0.02 -5.59
N VAL A 46 -10.65 -0.94 -6.28
CA VAL A 46 -10.03 -1.69 -7.37
C VAL A 46 -10.49 -1.13 -8.70
N VAL A 47 -9.53 -0.59 -9.44
CA VAL A 47 -9.74 0.04 -10.74
C VAL A 47 -9.11 -0.84 -11.80
N TRP A 48 -9.94 -1.44 -12.66
CA TRP A 48 -9.42 -2.24 -13.76
C TRP A 48 -8.92 -1.34 -14.90
N GLY A 49 -7.64 -0.98 -14.83
CA GLY A 49 -6.93 -0.27 -15.87
C GLY A 49 -6.20 -1.24 -16.81
N ALA A 50 -6.67 -1.38 -18.05
CA ALA A 50 -5.89 -2.04 -19.09
C ALA A 50 -4.62 -1.21 -19.37
N ALA A 51 -3.50 -1.61 -18.76
CA ALA A 51 -2.22 -0.96 -18.94
C ALA A 51 -1.72 -1.15 -20.39
N ALA A 52 -1.91 -0.15 -21.23
CA ALA A 52 -1.25 -0.09 -22.52
C ALA A 52 0.26 -0.07 -22.30
N THR A 53 0.98 -1.05 -22.83
CA THR A 53 2.44 -1.14 -22.76
C THR A 53 3.09 0.05 -23.44
N LEU A 54 3.46 1.06 -22.66
CA LEU A 54 4.36 2.12 -23.12
C LEU A 54 5.81 1.64 -22.96
N ALA A 55 6.25 0.84 -23.93
CA ALA A 55 7.67 0.52 -24.05
C ALA A 55 8.44 1.81 -24.39
N CYS A 56 9.35 2.23 -23.50
CA CYS A 56 10.30 3.30 -23.80
C CYS A 56 11.37 2.81 -24.80
N SER A 57 11.03 2.78 -26.09
CA SER A 57 12.03 2.81 -27.17
C SER A 57 12.25 4.26 -27.59
N GLY A 58 13.51 4.70 -27.55
CA GLY A 58 13.89 6.03 -28.04
C GLY A 58 13.48 6.21 -29.51
N GLY A 59 13.11 7.45 -29.86
CA GLY A 59 12.63 7.74 -31.20
C GLY A 59 13.72 7.62 -32.26
N ASP A 60 13.34 7.17 -33.44
CA ASP A 60 13.34 8.03 -34.62
C ASP A 60 12.04 7.78 -35.38
N GLY A 61 11.48 8.82 -36.01
CA GLY A 61 10.13 8.77 -36.57
C GLY A 61 10.11 8.29 -38.01
N GLU A 62 9.11 7.46 -38.36
CA GLU A 62 8.42 7.55 -39.65
C GLU A 62 7.02 6.91 -39.56
N THR A 63 6.04 7.54 -40.19
CA THR A 63 4.63 7.12 -40.19
C THR A 63 4.32 6.28 -41.43
N GLU A 64 3.95 5.01 -41.28
CA GLU A 64 3.08 4.33 -42.25
C GLU A 64 2.12 3.35 -41.57
N THR A 65 0.87 3.33 -42.07
CA THR A 65 -0.20 2.45 -41.62
C THR A 65 -0.36 1.31 -42.62
N ALA A 66 0.01 0.08 -42.26
CA ALA A 66 -0.29 -1.11 -43.07
C ALA A 66 -0.64 -2.33 -42.20
N SER A 67 -1.80 -2.91 -42.44
CA SER A 67 -2.26 -4.15 -41.81
C SER A 67 -1.57 -5.36 -42.46
N GLY A 68 -1.02 -6.28 -41.65
CA GLY A 68 -0.27 -7.44 -42.14
C GLY A 68 -0.11 -8.54 -41.11
N SER A 69 -1.04 -9.49 -41.08
CA SER A 69 -0.92 -10.74 -40.31
C SER A 69 0.17 -11.65 -40.89
N ALA A 70 1.19 -11.99 -40.09
CA ALA A 70 2.15 -13.04 -40.43
C ALA A 70 2.55 -13.89 -39.21
N THR A 71 2.09 -15.13 -39.19
CA THR A 71 2.48 -16.16 -38.21
C THR A 71 3.94 -16.57 -38.40
N ALA A 72 4.73 -16.63 -37.32
CA ALA A 72 6.11 -17.10 -37.36
C ALA A 72 6.31 -18.36 -36.49
N THR A 73 6.46 -19.50 -37.14
CA THR A 73 6.77 -20.80 -36.52
C THR A 73 8.22 -20.84 -36.03
N ALA A 74 8.45 -21.18 -34.76
CA ALA A 74 9.80 -21.39 -34.23
C ALA A 74 10.32 -22.80 -34.59
N THR A 75 11.37 -22.87 -35.41
CA THR A 75 12.08 -24.12 -35.73
C THR A 75 13.32 -24.25 -34.85
N ALA A 76 13.45 -25.35 -34.12
CA ALA A 76 14.63 -25.66 -33.32
C ALA A 76 15.87 -25.95 -34.20
N GLY A 77 17.03 -25.44 -33.80
CA GLY A 77 18.31 -25.64 -34.49
C GLY A 77 19.43 -26.03 -33.52
N THR A 78 19.70 -27.32 -33.43
CA THR A 78 20.82 -27.88 -32.65
C THR A 78 22.15 -27.73 -33.41
N ALA A 79 23.22 -27.30 -32.73
CA ALA A 79 24.59 -27.46 -33.24
C ALA A 79 25.59 -27.65 -32.08
N THR A 80 26.51 -28.60 -32.25
CA THR A 80 27.39 -29.11 -31.17
C THR A 80 28.85 -28.92 -31.53
N THR A 81 29.64 -28.37 -30.60
CA THR A 81 31.12 -28.42 -30.46
C THR A 81 32.04 -28.05 -31.64
N THR A 82 33.05 -27.21 -31.36
CA THR A 82 34.48 -27.60 -31.41
C THR A 82 35.27 -26.63 -30.51
N ALA A 83 36.29 -27.12 -29.81
CA ALA A 83 37.09 -26.36 -28.82
C ALA A 83 38.42 -25.86 -29.40
N THR A 84 39.05 -24.87 -28.75
CA THR A 84 40.51 -24.71 -28.59
C THR A 84 40.79 -23.76 -27.42
N ALA A 85 41.81 -24.06 -26.61
CA ALA A 85 42.23 -23.26 -25.45
C ALA A 85 43.68 -22.78 -25.59
N THR A 86 44.01 -21.63 -25.00
CA THR A 86 45.32 -21.11 -24.50
C THR A 86 44.99 -19.72 -23.89
N GLY A 87 45.19 -19.39 -22.60
CA GLY A 87 46.47 -19.12 -21.93
C GLY A 87 46.92 -17.65 -22.19
N THR A 88 47.40 -16.81 -21.25
CA THR A 88 47.75 -16.94 -19.82
C THR A 88 48.01 -15.52 -19.24
N SER A 89 47.86 -15.28 -17.91
CA SER A 89 48.62 -14.29 -17.06
C SER A 89 48.54 -12.75 -17.37
N THR A 90 48.65 -11.77 -16.44
CA THR A 90 48.83 -11.69 -14.94
C THR A 90 48.65 -10.23 -14.45
N THR A 91 48.64 -10.06 -13.10
CA THR A 91 48.80 -8.86 -12.20
C THR A 91 47.49 -8.18 -11.79
N GLY A 92 47.16 -7.94 -10.50
CA GLY A 92 47.97 -7.52 -9.32
C GLY A 92 48.04 -5.98 -9.28
N ASP A 93 47.74 -5.20 -8.23
CA ASP A 93 47.46 -5.38 -6.79
C ASP A 93 46.54 -4.21 -6.31
N SER A 94 45.59 -4.37 -5.38
CA SER A 94 45.65 -4.19 -3.91
C SER A 94 45.80 -2.73 -3.37
N ASP A 95 44.78 -2.28 -2.62
CA ASP A 95 44.70 -1.28 -1.52
C ASP A 95 45.19 0.20 -1.64
N GLY A 96 44.46 1.11 -0.95
CA GLY A 96 45.00 2.40 -0.47
C GLY A 96 44.04 3.59 -0.38
N SER A 97 43.62 3.99 0.83
CA SER A 97 42.80 5.20 1.10
C SER A 97 43.62 6.51 1.13
N GLY A 98 42.97 7.67 0.93
CA GLY A 98 43.45 8.92 1.55
C GLY A 98 43.05 10.29 0.94
N SER A 99 42.36 11.10 1.77
CA SER A 99 42.49 12.57 1.92
C SER A 99 41.61 13.57 1.13
N ALA A 100 41.04 14.50 1.93
CA ALA A 100 40.59 15.90 1.76
C ALA A 100 40.91 16.66 0.43
N SER A 101 40.17 17.70 0.00
CA SER A 101 39.42 18.77 0.72
C SER A 101 38.15 19.19 -0.09
N ASP A 102 37.41 20.31 0.08
CA ASP A 102 37.56 21.58 0.83
C ASP A 102 36.16 22.26 1.09
N SER A 103 36.12 23.57 1.40
CA SER A 103 34.98 24.32 1.97
C SER A 103 34.43 25.50 1.11
N SER A 104 33.42 26.22 1.68
CA SER A 104 32.85 27.54 1.29
C SER A 104 31.59 27.49 0.39
N SER A 105 30.49 28.27 0.54
CA SER A 105 30.12 29.43 1.41
C SER A 105 28.56 29.52 1.50
N GLY A 106 27.86 30.30 2.35
CA GLY A 106 28.25 31.19 3.46
C GLY A 106 27.36 32.45 3.62
N GLY A 107 26.57 32.57 4.71
CA GLY A 107 25.78 33.78 5.11
C GLY A 107 24.24 33.61 5.14
N THR A 108 23.42 34.37 5.89
CA THR A 108 23.66 35.44 6.89
C THR A 108 22.44 35.64 7.82
N THR A 109 22.70 36.03 9.07
CA THR A 109 21.84 36.39 10.23
C THR A 109 20.49 37.10 10.03
N THR A 110 19.59 36.97 11.02
CA THR A 110 19.19 38.12 11.88
C THR A 110 18.62 37.70 13.24
N THR A 111 18.97 38.43 14.31
CA THR A 111 18.49 38.22 15.70
C THR A 111 17.62 39.38 16.13
N GLY A 112 16.58 39.15 16.94
CA GLY A 112 15.75 40.20 17.53
C GLY A 112 15.35 39.89 18.96
N THR A 113 16.03 40.51 19.93
CA THR A 113 15.70 40.41 21.37
C THR A 113 14.92 41.66 21.80
N GLY A 114 13.81 41.47 22.50
CA GLY A 114 13.00 42.56 23.07
C GLY A 114 12.57 42.24 24.49
N THR A 115 13.15 42.93 25.47
CA THR A 115 12.86 42.75 26.91
C THR A 115 11.75 43.71 27.36
N GLY A 116 10.79 43.24 28.17
CA GLY A 116 9.76 44.06 28.81
C GLY A 116 9.37 43.48 30.17
N SER A 117 9.35 44.31 31.22
CA SER A 117 9.25 43.90 32.64
C SER A 117 8.00 44.49 33.33
N THR A 118 7.82 44.17 34.63
CA THR A 118 6.76 44.53 35.62
C THR A 118 5.55 43.58 35.63
N THR A 119 5.07 43.06 36.78
CA THR A 119 4.69 43.76 38.04
C THR A 119 5.00 42.95 39.34
N GLU A 120 4.79 43.57 40.51
CA GLU A 120 5.34 43.26 41.84
C GLU A 120 4.58 42.23 42.71
N ALA A 121 5.34 41.34 43.38
CA ALA A 121 5.38 41.07 44.84
C ALA A 121 4.07 40.70 45.65
N PRO A 122 4.16 40.41 46.97
CA PRO A 122 4.55 39.08 47.46
C PRO A 122 3.63 38.50 48.57
N THR A 123 3.72 37.19 48.85
CA THR A 123 3.41 36.66 50.18
C THR A 123 4.26 35.45 50.55
N THR A 124 4.90 35.52 51.71
CA THR A 124 5.77 34.49 52.29
C THR A 124 4.98 33.41 53.03
N GLY A 125 5.29 32.15 52.77
CA GLY A 125 4.91 30.99 53.58
C GLY A 125 6.09 30.04 53.68
N GLU A 126 6.72 29.97 54.85
CA GLU A 126 7.92 29.17 55.11
C GLU A 126 7.53 27.81 55.71
N THR A 127 7.93 26.70 55.08
CA THR A 127 8.16 25.43 55.82
C THR A 127 9.08 24.47 55.07
N THR A 128 10.32 24.41 55.53
CA THR A 128 11.21 23.23 55.59
C THR A 128 11.01 22.07 54.60
N GLY A 129 11.81 22.07 53.54
CA GLY A 129 12.81 21.03 53.27
C GLY A 129 12.38 19.55 53.25
N GLU A 130 12.12 19.05 52.05
CA GLU A 130 12.47 17.68 51.66
C GLU A 130 13.39 17.77 50.43
N THR A 131 14.43 16.93 50.38
CA THR A 131 15.50 17.06 49.38
C THR A 131 15.06 16.51 48.03
N THR A 132 14.38 17.32 47.23
CA THR A 132 14.22 17.04 45.80
C THR A 132 15.60 16.96 45.16
N GLY A 133 15.98 15.75 44.74
CA GLY A 133 17.05 15.55 43.78
C GLY A 133 16.63 16.20 42.46
N GLU A 134 16.94 17.48 42.33
CA GLU A 134 16.67 18.28 41.15
C GLU A 134 17.62 17.83 40.04
N THR A 135 17.23 16.79 39.29
CA THR A 135 17.93 16.35 38.08
C THR A 135 17.71 17.40 36.99
N THR A 136 18.51 18.47 37.05
CA THR A 136 18.59 19.49 36.02
C THR A 136 18.96 18.85 34.68
N GLY A 137 18.19 19.12 33.62
CA GLY A 137 18.63 18.88 32.24
C GLY A 137 18.11 17.61 31.55
N GLY A 138 16.91 17.12 31.89
CA GLY A 138 16.16 16.29 30.95
C GLY A 138 15.64 17.14 29.79
N GLY A 139 16.40 17.19 28.69
CA GLY A 139 15.91 17.73 27.41
C GLY A 139 14.72 16.92 26.89
N ALA A 140 13.92 17.49 25.98
CA ALA A 140 12.81 16.73 25.43
C ALA A 140 13.35 15.61 24.54
N THR A 141 13.02 14.37 24.90
CA THR A 141 13.38 13.19 24.11
C THR A 141 12.39 13.01 22.97
N GLN A 142 12.89 12.82 21.76
CA GLN A 142 12.10 12.55 20.56
C GLN A 142 12.51 11.21 19.93
N CYS A 143 11.69 10.67 19.05
CA CYS A 143 12.01 9.42 18.34
C CYS A 143 12.68 9.69 16.99
N SER A 144 13.56 8.79 16.56
CA SER A 144 14.08 8.79 15.20
C SER A 144 12.96 8.48 14.18
N PRO A 145 13.07 8.92 12.91
CA PRO A 145 12.02 8.68 11.90
C PRO A 145 11.78 7.20 11.56
N ASP A 146 12.77 6.33 11.83
CA ASP A 146 12.70 4.87 11.69
C ASP A 146 12.26 4.17 13.00
N LEU A 147 11.98 4.94 14.05
CA LEU A 147 11.60 4.50 15.40
C LEU A 147 12.64 3.61 16.11
N HIS A 148 13.84 3.39 15.58
CA HIS A 148 14.82 2.53 16.23
C HIS A 148 15.61 3.21 17.37
N GLN A 149 15.48 4.53 17.54
CA GLN A 149 16.30 5.32 18.46
C GLN A 149 15.51 6.40 19.20
N VAL A 150 15.90 6.64 20.45
CA VAL A 150 15.56 7.84 21.21
C VAL A 150 16.66 8.87 20.98
N LEU A 151 16.27 10.09 20.62
CA LEU A 151 17.13 11.24 20.34
C LEU A 151 16.89 12.35 21.37
N ASP A 152 17.89 13.20 21.60
CA ASP A 152 17.77 14.43 22.38
C ASP A 152 17.24 15.62 21.54
N ASP A 153 17.07 16.78 22.19
CA ASP A 153 16.66 18.06 21.56
C ASP A 153 17.59 18.49 20.40
N GLN A 154 18.82 17.97 20.35
CA GLN A 154 19.84 18.26 19.34
C GLN A 154 19.91 17.19 18.24
N GLY A 155 19.11 16.12 18.33
CA GLY A 155 19.09 15.00 17.40
C GLY A 155 20.23 13.99 17.59
N ALA A 156 20.95 14.02 18.72
CA ALA A 156 21.95 13.02 19.06
C ALA A 156 21.29 11.81 19.74
N VAL A 157 21.86 10.62 19.52
CA VAL A 157 21.30 9.35 20.01
C VAL A 157 21.50 9.23 21.52
N VAL A 158 20.40 9.19 22.26
CA VAL A 158 20.36 8.91 23.71
C VAL A 158 20.41 7.41 23.95
N MET A 159 19.60 6.64 23.22
CA MET A 159 19.64 5.18 23.22
C MET A 159 19.08 4.59 21.92
N THR A 160 19.57 3.41 21.55
CA THR A 160 18.98 2.57 20.50
C THR A 160 18.03 1.56 21.16
N CYS A 161 16.83 1.38 20.62
CA CYS A 161 15.88 0.40 21.13
C CYS A 161 16.33 -1.04 20.79
N PRO A 162 16.04 -2.02 21.66
CA PRO A 162 16.24 -3.44 21.36
C PRO A 162 15.54 -3.86 20.05
N PRO A 163 15.98 -4.94 19.37
CA PRO A 163 15.38 -5.37 18.11
C PRO A 163 13.89 -5.73 18.16
N GLU A 164 13.31 -5.95 19.34
CA GLU A 164 11.87 -6.23 19.55
C GLU A 164 11.05 -4.95 19.82
N GLN A 165 11.71 -3.79 19.85
CA GLN A 165 11.18 -2.54 20.39
C GLN A 165 11.42 -1.34 19.49
N GLY A 166 10.45 -0.43 19.47
CA GLY A 166 10.55 0.87 18.81
C GLY A 166 10.37 2.02 19.79
N CYS A 167 10.79 3.22 19.41
CA CYS A 167 10.62 4.43 20.18
C CYS A 167 9.19 4.96 20.02
N ALA A 168 8.52 5.20 21.15
CA ALA A 168 7.32 6.02 21.27
C ALA A 168 7.49 6.98 22.45
N GLU A 169 7.08 8.24 22.29
CA GLU A 169 7.17 9.29 23.34
C GLU A 169 8.54 9.43 24.02
N GLY A 170 9.64 9.08 23.33
CA GLY A 170 11.00 9.12 23.87
C GLY A 170 11.41 7.92 24.74
N ALA A 171 10.62 6.85 24.74
CA ALA A 171 10.92 5.59 25.41
C ALA A 171 10.83 4.40 24.43
N CYS A 172 11.55 3.31 24.70
CA CYS A 172 11.42 2.08 23.92
C CYS A 172 10.25 1.24 24.42
N VAL A 173 9.28 0.99 23.54
CA VAL A 173 8.07 0.18 23.73
C VAL A 173 8.04 -0.96 22.72
N ALA A 174 7.04 -1.85 22.74
CA ALA A 174 6.96 -2.91 21.72
C ALA A 174 6.90 -2.31 20.30
N ALA A 175 7.55 -2.95 19.33
CA ALA A 175 7.68 -2.38 17.98
C ALA A 175 6.32 -2.10 17.31
N CYS A 176 5.32 -2.97 17.52
CA CYS A 176 3.95 -2.76 17.05
C CYS A 176 3.27 -1.52 17.65
N ASP A 177 3.46 -1.28 18.95
CA ASP A 177 2.92 -0.11 19.64
C ASP A 177 3.58 1.16 19.12
N ALA A 178 4.91 1.16 18.96
CA ALA A 178 5.66 2.28 18.39
C ALA A 178 5.19 2.61 16.96
N ALA A 179 5.01 1.60 16.10
CA ALA A 179 4.49 1.78 14.76
C ALA A 179 3.04 2.32 14.74
N ALA A 180 2.22 1.95 15.73
CA ALA A 180 0.86 2.45 15.86
C ALA A 180 0.80 3.91 16.33
N GLU A 181 1.53 4.26 17.39
CA GLU A 181 1.61 5.64 17.91
C GLU A 181 2.23 6.61 16.90
N ALA A 182 3.22 6.16 16.11
CA ALA A 182 3.80 6.93 15.02
C ALA A 182 2.88 7.08 13.79
N ALA A 183 1.72 6.41 13.78
CA ALA A 183 0.84 6.26 12.61
C ALA A 183 1.61 5.84 11.33
N ALA A 184 2.50 4.86 11.48
CA ALA A 184 3.42 4.44 10.43
C ALA A 184 2.74 3.71 9.27
N ASN A 185 3.38 3.73 8.09
CA ASN A 185 2.96 2.92 6.93
C ASN A 185 3.40 1.44 7.02
N PHE A 186 4.06 1.06 8.11
CA PHE A 186 4.37 -0.30 8.52
C PHE A 186 3.63 -0.62 9.83
N GLY A 187 3.35 -1.89 10.09
CA GLY A 187 2.60 -2.28 11.28
C GLY A 187 2.42 -3.79 11.37
N CYS A 188 1.55 -4.20 12.30
CA CYS A 188 1.46 -5.59 12.76
C CYS A 188 0.15 -6.31 12.42
N THR A 189 -0.87 -5.61 11.90
CA THR A 189 -2.12 -6.23 11.44
C THR A 189 -2.50 -5.62 10.10
N PHE A 190 -2.78 -6.46 9.11
CA PHE A 190 -3.26 -6.08 7.79
C PHE A 190 -4.53 -6.85 7.45
N VAL A 191 -5.53 -6.14 6.92
CA VAL A 191 -6.73 -6.79 6.38
C VAL A 191 -6.72 -6.63 4.87
N VAL A 192 -6.88 -7.76 4.19
CA VAL A 192 -6.53 -7.98 2.79
C VAL A 192 -7.77 -8.55 2.08
N PRO A 193 -8.68 -7.69 1.58
CA PRO A 193 -9.82 -8.15 0.79
C PRO A 193 -9.30 -8.77 -0.52
N THR A 194 -9.97 -9.80 -1.05
CA THR A 194 -9.64 -10.28 -2.39
C THR A 194 -10.07 -9.24 -3.43
N PRO A 195 -9.18 -8.75 -4.31
CA PRO A 195 -9.54 -7.81 -5.35
C PRO A 195 -10.60 -8.42 -6.29
N PRO A 196 -11.62 -7.66 -6.73
CA PRO A 196 -12.63 -8.17 -7.65
C PRO A 196 -12.03 -8.59 -8.99
N ALA A 197 -12.20 -9.86 -9.36
CA ALA A 197 -11.80 -10.37 -10.67
C ALA A 197 -12.86 -10.07 -11.74
N TYR A 198 -12.42 -9.80 -12.98
CA TYR A 198 -13.32 -9.53 -14.11
C TYR A 198 -13.71 -10.83 -14.84
N PRO A 199 -15.01 -11.22 -14.88
CA PRO A 199 -15.46 -12.36 -15.67
C PRO A 199 -15.18 -12.17 -17.17
N PRO A 200 -14.79 -13.21 -17.92
CA PRO A 200 -14.96 -14.63 -17.60
C PRO A 200 -13.74 -15.32 -16.96
N ALA A 201 -12.69 -14.58 -16.59
CA ALA A 201 -11.53 -15.19 -15.93
C ALA A 201 -11.91 -15.66 -14.52
N LEU A 202 -11.60 -16.93 -14.22
CA LEU A 202 -11.67 -17.44 -12.85
C LEU A 202 -10.55 -16.78 -12.01
N PRO A 203 -10.75 -16.57 -10.69
CA PRO A 203 -9.80 -15.89 -9.83
C PRO A 203 -8.41 -16.53 -9.90
N PRO A 204 -7.40 -15.80 -10.37
CA PRO A 204 -6.05 -16.31 -10.45
C PRO A 204 -5.35 -16.20 -9.09
N CYS A 205 -4.07 -16.54 -9.05
CA CYS A 205 -3.22 -16.50 -7.85
C CYS A 205 -3.24 -15.13 -7.16
N PHE A 206 -3.93 -15.06 -6.02
CA PHE A 206 -3.88 -13.94 -5.09
C PHE A 206 -2.74 -14.14 -4.10
N ALA A 207 -1.91 -13.12 -3.89
CA ALA A 207 -0.80 -13.21 -2.94
C ALA A 207 -0.53 -11.87 -2.25
N ALA A 208 -0.06 -11.94 -1.00
CA ALA A 208 0.45 -10.79 -0.26
C ALA A 208 1.97 -10.91 -0.08
N PHE A 209 2.69 -9.82 -0.34
CA PHE A 209 4.09 -9.65 0.01
C PHE A 209 4.20 -8.98 1.37
N LEU A 210 5.12 -9.46 2.21
CA LEU A 210 5.43 -8.90 3.51
C LEU A 210 6.95 -8.65 3.58
N THR A 211 7.36 -7.41 3.82
CA THR A 211 8.78 -7.04 3.96
C THR A 211 9.07 -6.69 5.41
N ASN A 212 10.01 -7.41 6.03
CA ASN A 212 10.52 -7.12 7.36
C ASN A 212 11.80 -6.28 7.24
N THR A 213 11.72 -5.01 7.64
CA THR A 213 12.88 -4.10 7.76
C THR A 213 13.35 -3.93 9.20
N TRP A 214 12.83 -4.75 10.11
CA TRP A 214 13.08 -4.67 11.54
C TRP A 214 14.20 -5.63 11.95
N GLY A 215 14.90 -5.33 13.03
CA GLY A 215 16.09 -6.09 13.47
C GLY A 215 15.82 -7.49 14.06
N HIS A 216 14.57 -7.96 14.03
CA HIS A 216 14.13 -9.22 14.61
C HIS A 216 13.24 -9.97 13.61
N PRO A 217 13.25 -11.32 13.58
CA PRO A 217 12.27 -12.08 12.80
C PRO A 217 10.82 -11.69 13.13
N ALA A 218 9.96 -11.69 12.13
CA ALA A 218 8.54 -11.39 12.26
C ALA A 218 7.72 -12.69 12.06
N PRO A 219 7.41 -13.44 13.14
CA PRO A 219 6.35 -14.44 13.13
C PRO A 219 5.06 -13.85 12.56
N ILE A 220 4.37 -14.60 11.69
CA ILE A 220 3.09 -14.20 11.11
C ILE A 220 2.04 -15.29 11.25
N THR A 221 0.79 -14.87 11.41
CA THR A 221 -0.39 -15.74 11.32
C THR A 221 -1.36 -15.16 10.30
N VAL A 222 -2.02 -16.03 9.53
CA VAL A 222 -3.07 -15.63 8.58
C VAL A 222 -4.38 -16.27 8.98
N SER A 223 -5.46 -15.50 8.96
CA SER A 223 -6.82 -15.99 9.18
C SER A 223 -7.78 -15.48 8.11
N ARG A 224 -8.93 -16.14 7.97
CA ARG A 224 -10.03 -15.70 7.10
C ARG A 224 -11.36 -16.18 7.69
N GLY A 225 -12.38 -15.30 7.73
CA GLY A 225 -13.68 -15.63 8.35
C GLY A 225 -13.58 -16.04 9.83
N GLY A 226 -12.54 -15.58 10.55
CA GLY A 226 -12.23 -15.97 11.93
C GLY A 226 -11.51 -17.30 12.10
N GLU A 227 -11.20 -18.05 11.02
CA GLU A 227 -10.43 -19.29 11.06
C GLU A 227 -8.95 -19.05 10.73
N VAL A 228 -8.03 -19.57 11.56
CA VAL A 228 -6.58 -19.51 11.32
C VAL A 228 -6.18 -20.56 10.27
N LEU A 229 -5.43 -20.15 9.27
CA LEU A 229 -5.04 -20.96 8.11
C LEU A 229 -3.65 -21.59 8.29
N ASP A 230 -3.45 -22.81 7.80
CA ASP A 230 -2.10 -23.41 7.68
C ASP A 230 -1.36 -22.81 6.49
N ILE A 231 -0.44 -21.89 6.77
CA ILE A 231 0.40 -21.24 5.76
C ILE A 231 1.72 -21.96 5.51
N SER A 232 2.00 -23.11 6.13
CA SER A 232 3.29 -23.83 5.92
C SER A 232 3.50 -24.22 4.44
N GLY A 233 2.41 -24.62 3.78
CA GLY A 233 2.36 -24.90 2.34
C GLY A 233 2.39 -23.65 1.46
N ALA A 234 2.02 -22.48 1.98
CA ALA A 234 1.66 -21.29 1.20
C ALA A 234 2.55 -20.05 1.43
N ALA A 235 3.31 -20.00 2.52
CA ALA A 235 4.26 -18.92 2.82
C ALA A 235 5.67 -19.28 2.32
N ARG A 236 6.31 -18.36 1.61
CA ARG A 236 7.63 -18.54 0.99
C ARG A 236 8.53 -17.34 1.23
N LEU A 237 9.81 -17.60 1.47
CA LEU A 237 10.82 -16.55 1.57
C LEU A 237 11.35 -16.23 0.17
N VAL A 238 11.28 -14.97 -0.25
CA VAL A 238 11.72 -14.53 -1.58
C VAL A 238 13.23 -14.66 -1.69
N THR A 239 13.68 -15.53 -2.59
CA THR A 239 15.11 -15.73 -2.87
C THR A 239 15.45 -15.24 -4.28
N PRO A 240 16.24 -14.16 -4.43
CA PRO A 240 16.67 -13.68 -5.74
C PRO A 240 17.39 -14.76 -6.56
N GLY A 241 17.02 -14.88 -7.83
CA GLY A 241 17.59 -15.88 -8.76
C GLY A 241 16.94 -17.26 -8.70
N LEU A 242 15.98 -17.51 -7.80
CA LEU A 242 15.13 -18.70 -7.82
C LEU A 242 13.74 -18.37 -8.41
N GLU A 243 13.12 -19.34 -9.08
CA GLU A 243 11.72 -19.23 -9.51
C GLU A 243 10.78 -19.31 -8.29
N PRO A 244 9.59 -18.67 -8.30
CA PRO A 244 8.69 -18.65 -7.14
C PRO A 244 8.29 -20.02 -6.57
N LYS A 245 8.25 -21.06 -7.41
CA LYS A 245 7.98 -22.45 -7.00
C LYS A 245 9.13 -23.10 -6.20
N ASP A 246 10.35 -22.59 -6.37
CA ASP A 246 11.57 -23.11 -5.74
C ASP A 246 12.04 -22.24 -4.56
N TRP A 247 11.30 -21.18 -4.22
CA TRP A 247 11.51 -20.44 -2.98
C TRP A 247 11.36 -21.36 -1.77
N PRO A 248 12.20 -21.24 -0.74
CA PRO A 248 12.08 -22.05 0.47
C PRO A 248 10.81 -21.67 1.26
N PRO A 249 10.22 -22.61 2.04
CA PRO A 249 9.18 -22.32 3.01
C PRO A 249 9.60 -21.21 3.98
N LEU A 250 8.62 -20.46 4.49
CA LEU A 250 8.86 -19.52 5.58
C LEU A 250 9.36 -20.28 6.83
N PRO A 251 10.43 -19.81 7.52
CA PRO A 251 10.86 -20.38 8.79
C PRO A 251 9.78 -20.29 9.87
N ALA A 252 9.86 -21.14 10.90
CA ALA A 252 8.91 -21.12 12.02
C ALA A 252 9.06 -19.87 12.89
N GLU A 253 10.25 -19.28 12.87
CA GLU A 253 10.61 -17.99 13.47
C GLU A 253 10.03 -16.79 12.69
N GLY A 254 9.38 -17.03 11.55
CA GLY A 254 8.78 -16.00 10.70
C GLY A 254 9.73 -15.42 9.67
N ILE A 255 9.42 -14.19 9.22
CA ILE A 255 10.18 -13.47 8.18
C ILE A 255 11.47 -12.95 8.80
N PRO A 256 12.68 -13.39 8.39
CA PRO A 256 13.93 -12.86 8.94
C PRO A 256 14.07 -11.34 8.74
N ALA A 257 14.94 -10.72 9.53
CA ALA A 257 15.34 -9.32 9.32
C ALA A 257 15.88 -9.10 7.90
N ASP A 258 15.59 -7.92 7.33
CA ASP A 258 15.96 -7.52 5.96
C ASP A 258 15.46 -8.46 4.84
N ALA A 259 14.38 -9.21 5.09
CA ALA A 259 13.86 -10.20 4.16
C ALA A 259 12.40 -9.96 3.76
N VAL A 260 12.01 -10.57 2.64
CA VAL A 260 10.66 -10.49 2.07
C VAL A 260 10.06 -11.90 2.04
N ALA A 261 8.83 -12.02 2.50
CA ALA A 261 8.01 -13.21 2.31
C ALA A 261 6.85 -12.95 1.35
N VAL A 262 6.35 -14.02 0.72
CA VAL A 262 5.07 -14.04 0.00
C VAL A 262 4.18 -15.09 0.65
N VAL A 263 2.94 -14.72 0.94
CA VAL A 263 1.88 -15.67 1.26
C VAL A 263 0.97 -15.79 0.04
N PHE A 264 0.87 -16.99 -0.51
CA PHE A 264 -0.06 -17.33 -1.58
C PHE A 264 -1.44 -17.59 -0.96
N LEU A 265 -2.35 -16.62 -1.08
CA LEU A 265 -3.59 -16.55 -0.30
C LEU A 265 -4.67 -17.46 -0.89
N SER A 266 -4.95 -17.35 -2.20
CA SER A 266 -5.97 -18.17 -2.87
C SER A 266 -5.84 -18.19 -4.38
N SER A 267 -6.30 -19.28 -5.01
CA SER A 267 -6.61 -19.33 -6.44
C SER A 267 -7.78 -20.29 -6.70
N ASP A 268 -8.55 -20.06 -7.77
CA ASP A 268 -9.47 -21.11 -8.25
C ASP A 268 -8.64 -22.24 -8.88
N PRO A 269 -8.80 -23.52 -8.48
CA PRO A 269 -8.03 -24.64 -9.03
C PRO A 269 -8.13 -24.84 -10.55
N ASN A 270 -9.11 -24.21 -11.20
CA ASN A 270 -9.36 -24.24 -12.64
C ASN A 270 -8.98 -22.92 -13.33
N ALA A 271 -8.37 -21.97 -12.61
CA ALA A 271 -7.93 -20.70 -13.17
C ALA A 271 -6.88 -20.92 -14.26
N VAL A 272 -7.27 -20.62 -15.50
CA VAL A 272 -6.44 -20.70 -16.70
C VAL A 272 -6.69 -19.49 -17.58
N MET A 273 -5.69 -19.11 -18.38
CA MET A 273 -5.91 -18.16 -19.45
C MET A 273 -6.74 -18.77 -20.59
N PRO A 274 -7.89 -18.17 -20.98
CA PRO A 274 -8.74 -18.71 -22.03
C PRO A 274 -8.00 -18.94 -23.36
N GLU A 275 -7.14 -18.01 -23.76
CA GLU A 275 -6.44 -18.00 -25.06
C GLU A 275 -5.28 -18.99 -25.13
N THR A 276 -4.53 -19.16 -24.03
CA THR A 276 -3.27 -19.91 -24.00
C THR A 276 -3.32 -21.20 -23.19
N GLN A 277 -4.39 -21.40 -22.39
CA GLN A 277 -4.57 -22.50 -21.44
C GLN A 277 -3.44 -22.60 -20.39
N VAL A 278 -2.68 -21.51 -20.19
CA VAL A 278 -1.66 -21.40 -19.14
C VAL A 278 -2.37 -21.32 -17.78
N PRO A 279 -2.01 -22.16 -16.79
CA PRO A 279 -2.53 -22.05 -15.43
C PRO A 279 -2.23 -20.68 -14.82
N LEU A 280 -3.22 -20.12 -14.14
CA LEU A 280 -3.11 -18.89 -13.36
C LEU A 280 -3.14 -19.15 -11.85
N THR A 281 -3.16 -20.41 -11.43
CA THR A 281 -3.02 -20.85 -10.03
C THR A 281 -1.66 -20.47 -9.45
N CYS A 282 -1.53 -20.49 -8.12
CA CYS A 282 -0.27 -20.15 -7.48
C CYS A 282 0.87 -21.17 -7.75
N PRO A 283 2.14 -20.74 -7.72
CA PRO A 283 3.30 -21.59 -8.03
C PRO A 283 3.60 -22.65 -6.94
N VAL A 284 2.96 -22.53 -5.79
CA VAL A 284 2.96 -23.45 -4.64
C VAL A 284 1.52 -23.52 -4.10
N PRO A 285 1.18 -24.45 -3.19
CA PRO A 285 -0.18 -24.53 -2.64
C PRO A 285 -0.67 -23.21 -2.01
N ASP A 286 -1.93 -22.87 -2.28
CA ASP A 286 -2.62 -21.74 -1.68
C ASP A 286 -2.93 -21.98 -0.19
N ALA A 287 -3.08 -20.91 0.60
CA ALA A 287 -3.68 -20.98 1.94
C ALA A 287 -5.18 -21.35 1.87
N VAL A 288 -5.88 -20.90 0.80
CA VAL A 288 -7.26 -21.30 0.46
C VAL A 288 -7.30 -21.71 -1.01
N GLY A 289 -7.30 -23.02 -1.29
CA GLY A 289 -7.39 -23.58 -2.65
C GLY A 289 -8.80 -23.51 -3.27
N ALA A 290 -9.40 -22.32 -3.28
CA ALA A 290 -10.73 -22.04 -3.79
C ALA A 290 -10.88 -20.55 -4.19
N ASP A 291 -11.95 -20.26 -4.95
CA ASP A 291 -12.40 -18.88 -5.21
C ASP A 291 -12.71 -18.14 -3.88
N THR A 292 -12.15 -16.93 -3.74
CA THR A 292 -12.41 -16.00 -2.63
C THR A 292 -12.96 -14.65 -3.07
N VAL A 293 -13.21 -14.46 -4.37
CA VAL A 293 -13.76 -13.23 -4.96
C VAL A 293 -15.26 -13.15 -4.68
N ILE A 294 -15.73 -11.94 -4.33
CA ILE A 294 -17.16 -11.65 -4.29
C ILE A 294 -17.62 -11.40 -5.74
N ALA A 295 -18.50 -12.25 -6.27
CA ALA A 295 -19.04 -12.09 -7.60
C ALA A 295 -20.14 -11.01 -7.63
N GLY A 296 -19.87 -9.87 -8.28
CA GLY A 296 -20.80 -8.74 -8.31
C GLY A 296 -20.89 -8.02 -6.96
N SER A 297 -22.03 -7.42 -6.67
CA SER A 297 -22.29 -6.90 -5.32
C SER A 297 -22.52 -8.04 -4.32
N GLY A 298 -21.98 -7.95 -3.11
CA GLY A 298 -22.19 -8.96 -2.06
C GLY A 298 -21.33 -8.78 -0.81
N ARG A 299 -21.49 -9.72 0.13
CA ARG A 299 -20.63 -9.87 1.32
C ARG A 299 -19.64 -11.02 1.15
N GLY A 300 -18.51 -10.95 1.85
CA GLY A 300 -17.51 -12.02 1.92
C GLY A 300 -16.43 -11.74 2.96
N ASP A 301 -15.41 -12.60 3.02
CA ASP A 301 -14.35 -12.52 4.03
C ASP A 301 -13.00 -12.12 3.41
N ALA A 302 -12.34 -11.14 4.02
CA ALA A 302 -10.96 -10.79 3.78
C ALA A 302 -10.01 -11.75 4.51
N PHE A 303 -8.76 -11.80 4.07
CA PHE A 303 -7.68 -12.36 4.86
C PHE A 303 -7.23 -11.33 5.90
N VAL A 304 -6.95 -11.77 7.12
CA VAL A 304 -6.26 -10.96 8.14
C VAL A 304 -4.88 -11.56 8.33
N ILE A 305 -3.85 -10.73 8.22
CA ILE A 305 -2.46 -11.10 8.44
C ILE A 305 -1.96 -10.33 9.66
N ASP A 306 -1.67 -11.06 10.73
CA ASP A 306 -1.05 -10.55 11.94
C ASP A 306 0.43 -10.92 11.98
N ALA A 307 1.26 -10.01 12.48
CA ALA A 307 2.70 -10.16 12.62
C ALA A 307 3.13 -9.69 14.03
N GLU A 308 4.07 -10.38 14.66
CA GLU A 308 4.56 -9.99 16.00
C GLU A 308 5.50 -8.78 15.97
N ILE A 309 6.01 -8.40 14.79
CA ILE A 309 6.93 -7.29 14.54
C ILE A 309 6.47 -6.52 13.30
N PRO A 310 6.64 -5.17 13.24
CA PRO A 310 6.13 -4.39 12.13
C PRO A 310 6.75 -4.76 10.78
N VAL A 311 5.87 -4.99 9.81
CA VAL A 311 6.24 -5.22 8.40
C VAL A 311 5.58 -4.17 7.52
N THR A 312 6.02 -4.07 6.28
CA THR A 312 5.22 -3.43 5.20
C THR A 312 4.57 -4.50 4.35
N ALA A 313 3.35 -4.26 3.88
CA ALA A 313 2.61 -5.20 3.07
C ALA A 313 1.98 -4.58 1.82
N TYR A 314 1.90 -5.36 0.76
CA TYR A 314 1.11 -5.07 -0.44
C TYR A 314 0.61 -6.40 -1.02
N ASP A 315 -0.51 -6.38 -1.72
CA ASP A 315 -1.02 -7.55 -2.42
C ASP A 315 -0.85 -7.48 -3.93
N ILE A 316 -1.09 -8.61 -4.60
CA ILE A 316 -1.10 -8.71 -6.05
C ILE A 316 -2.12 -9.75 -6.52
N LEU A 317 -2.90 -9.39 -7.54
CA LEU A 317 -3.81 -10.28 -8.26
C LEU A 317 -3.74 -10.00 -9.76
N PRO A 318 -3.21 -10.90 -10.61
CA PRO A 318 -2.50 -12.13 -10.28
C PRO A 318 -1.04 -11.90 -9.91
N PHE A 319 -0.54 -12.70 -8.97
CA PHE A 319 0.88 -12.96 -8.86
C PHE A 319 1.45 -13.45 -10.20
N GLY A 320 2.62 -12.96 -10.59
CA GLY A 320 3.24 -13.24 -11.89
C GLY A 320 2.69 -12.41 -13.06
N GLY A 321 1.42 -11.94 -12.99
CA GLY A 321 0.87 -10.85 -13.79
C GLY A 321 0.80 -11.05 -15.31
N ALA A 322 1.96 -11.05 -15.98
CA ALA A 322 2.10 -10.98 -17.43
C ALA A 322 1.33 -12.05 -18.23
N PRO A 323 1.24 -13.34 -17.80
CA PRO A 323 0.45 -14.33 -18.53
C PRO A 323 -1.04 -13.99 -18.58
N SER A 324 -1.57 -13.29 -17.56
CA SER A 324 -3.00 -12.99 -17.44
C SER A 324 -3.50 -11.89 -18.37
N HIS A 325 -2.60 -11.01 -18.82
CA HIS A 325 -2.93 -9.73 -19.47
C HIS A 325 -3.73 -8.71 -18.62
N PHE A 326 -3.92 -8.93 -17.30
CA PHE A 326 -4.53 -7.95 -16.39
C PHE A 326 -3.78 -7.84 -15.05
N PRO A 327 -3.27 -6.65 -14.67
CA PRO A 327 -2.69 -6.43 -13.35
C PRO A 327 -3.70 -5.85 -12.35
N SER A 328 -3.65 -6.31 -11.10
CA SER A 328 -4.17 -5.63 -9.91
C SER A 328 -3.17 -5.77 -8.76
N ALA A 329 -3.11 -4.77 -7.90
CA ALA A 329 -2.31 -4.74 -6.68
C ALA A 329 -2.82 -3.62 -5.77
N GLU A 330 -2.96 -3.90 -4.48
CA GLU A 330 -3.32 -2.91 -3.47
C GLU A 330 -2.15 -2.66 -2.50
N LEU A 331 -1.91 -1.39 -2.18
CA LEU A 331 -1.08 -1.05 -1.03
C LEU A 331 -1.88 -1.31 0.25
N LEU A 332 -1.34 -2.15 1.13
CA LEU A 332 -2.00 -2.51 2.37
C LEU A 332 -1.54 -1.57 3.49
N PHE A 333 -2.40 -0.65 3.91
CA PHE A 333 -2.14 0.16 5.10
C PHE A 333 -2.44 -0.67 6.35
N PRO A 334 -1.54 -0.66 7.36
CA PRO A 334 -1.75 -1.41 8.59
C PRO A 334 -3.00 -0.91 9.31
N ALA A 335 -3.69 -1.82 10.01
CA ALA A 335 -4.90 -1.52 10.76
C ALA A 335 -4.71 -0.36 11.77
N SER A 336 -3.49 -0.18 12.28
CA SER A 336 -3.09 0.90 13.18
C SER A 336 -3.31 2.31 12.63
N VAL A 337 -3.34 2.52 11.31
CA VAL A 337 -3.60 3.85 10.70
C VAL A 337 -5.02 4.04 10.18
N TRP A 338 -5.92 3.09 10.40
CA TRP A 338 -7.30 3.19 9.91
C TRP A 338 -8.11 4.20 10.75
N GLY A 339 -8.78 5.13 10.10
CA GLY A 339 -9.70 6.08 10.73
C GLY A 339 -11.11 5.52 10.87
N THR A 340 -12.05 6.43 11.11
CA THR A 340 -13.51 6.18 11.16
C THR A 340 -14.28 7.04 10.15
N ASN A 341 -13.58 7.82 9.32
CA ASN A 341 -14.15 8.81 8.42
C ASN A 341 -13.38 8.78 7.10
N TYR A 342 -14.06 8.56 5.98
CA TYR A 342 -13.43 8.36 4.67
C TYR A 342 -14.20 9.05 3.54
N ALA A 343 -13.46 9.49 2.53
CA ALA A 343 -14.00 9.86 1.22
C ALA A 343 -13.61 8.79 0.19
N ALA A 344 -14.59 8.14 -0.40
CA ALA A 344 -14.42 7.13 -1.43
C ALA A 344 -14.58 7.78 -2.82
N ILE A 345 -13.59 7.63 -3.70
CA ILE A 345 -13.58 8.28 -5.01
C ILE A 345 -13.41 7.21 -6.09
N ALA A 346 -14.41 7.06 -6.95
CA ALA A 346 -14.26 6.25 -8.16
C ALA A 346 -13.52 7.07 -9.24
N PRO A 347 -12.65 6.45 -10.05
CA PRO A 347 -12.15 7.09 -11.26
C PRO A 347 -13.28 7.22 -12.30
N PRO A 348 -13.08 8.01 -13.37
CA PRO A 348 -13.90 7.91 -14.57
C PRO A 348 -13.88 6.48 -15.14
N ALA A 349 -14.97 6.08 -15.81
CA ALA A 349 -15.03 4.82 -16.53
C ALA A 349 -13.87 4.67 -17.54
N GLY A 350 -13.35 3.44 -17.67
CA GLY A 350 -12.23 3.14 -18.56
C GLY A 350 -12.53 3.46 -20.03
N THR A 351 -11.50 3.80 -20.80
CA THR A 351 -11.64 4.19 -22.22
C THR A 351 -11.60 3.01 -23.20
N TYR A 352 -11.56 1.77 -22.71
CA TYR A 352 -11.61 0.57 -23.55
C TYR A 352 -13.01 0.38 -24.15
N ALA A 353 -13.13 -0.35 -25.27
CA ALA A 353 -14.39 -0.49 -26.01
C ALA A 353 -15.52 -1.18 -25.21
N SER A 354 -15.15 -1.95 -24.19
CA SER A 354 -16.05 -2.42 -23.12
C SER A 354 -15.30 -2.27 -21.80
N PRO A 355 -15.44 -1.15 -21.06
CA PRO A 355 -14.75 -1.01 -19.79
C PRO A 355 -15.23 -2.08 -18.80
N GLY A 356 -14.29 -2.55 -17.99
CA GLY A 356 -14.62 -3.35 -16.81
C GLY A 356 -15.46 -2.53 -15.82
N PRO A 357 -16.25 -3.19 -14.96
CA PRO A 357 -16.94 -2.53 -13.87
C PRO A 357 -15.95 -1.86 -12.91
N LEU A 358 -16.44 -0.85 -12.19
CA LEU A 358 -15.74 -0.26 -11.05
C LEU A 358 -16.32 -0.83 -9.76
N TRP A 359 -15.50 -0.94 -8.73
CA TRP A 359 -15.85 -1.63 -7.49
C TRP A 359 -15.59 -0.76 -6.28
N LEU A 360 -16.54 -0.73 -5.36
CA LEU A 360 -16.36 -0.21 -4.01
C LEU A 360 -16.26 -1.40 -3.05
N GLN A 361 -15.16 -1.50 -2.30
CA GLN A 361 -15.02 -2.44 -1.19
C GLN A 361 -14.87 -1.68 0.13
N ILE A 362 -15.59 -2.12 1.16
CA ILE A 362 -15.48 -1.63 2.54
C ILE A 362 -15.16 -2.85 3.40
N VAL A 363 -14.15 -2.76 4.25
CA VAL A 363 -13.70 -3.86 5.11
C VAL A 363 -13.74 -3.45 6.58
N GLY A 364 -14.37 -4.26 7.43
CA GLY A 364 -14.41 -4.04 8.88
C GLY A 364 -13.14 -4.54 9.57
N LEU A 365 -12.62 -3.77 10.53
CA LEU A 365 -11.58 -4.25 11.45
C LEU A 365 -12.19 -4.83 12.73
N GLU A 366 -13.28 -4.22 13.20
CA GLU A 366 -13.88 -4.50 14.50
C GLU A 366 -15.29 -5.11 14.34
N GLU A 367 -15.63 -6.03 15.23
CA GLU A 367 -16.95 -6.66 15.28
C GLU A 367 -18.09 -5.64 15.47
N GLN A 368 -19.23 -5.90 14.83
CA GLN A 368 -20.44 -5.07 14.91
C GLN A 368 -20.22 -3.59 14.52
N THR A 369 -19.22 -3.29 13.69
CA THR A 369 -18.98 -1.93 13.20
C THR A 369 -20.17 -1.46 12.37
N THR A 370 -20.76 -0.32 12.74
CA THR A 370 -21.81 0.33 11.94
C THR A 370 -21.19 1.33 10.98
N ILE A 371 -21.57 1.23 9.70
CA ILE A 371 -21.14 2.06 8.59
C ILE A 371 -22.31 2.94 8.15
N GLU A 372 -22.13 4.25 8.21
CA GLU A 372 -22.99 5.27 7.62
C GLU A 372 -22.39 5.71 6.27
N LEU A 373 -23.05 5.35 5.16
CA LEU A 373 -22.57 5.59 3.80
C LEU A 373 -23.51 6.53 3.06
N TYR A 374 -22.96 7.62 2.53
CA TYR A 374 -23.70 8.59 1.72
C TYR A 374 -23.16 8.59 0.27
N PRO A 375 -23.79 7.84 -0.66
CA PRO A 375 -23.25 7.60 -1.98
C PRO A 375 -23.71 8.65 -3.00
N THR A 376 -22.85 8.97 -3.96
CA THR A 376 -23.15 9.86 -5.11
C THR A 376 -23.58 9.11 -6.37
N ALA A 377 -23.65 7.78 -6.32
CA ALA A 377 -24.17 6.90 -7.36
C ALA A 377 -25.12 5.87 -6.69
N ASP A 378 -25.96 5.19 -7.47
CA ASP A 378 -26.79 4.11 -6.92
C ASP A 378 -25.94 2.86 -6.68
N LEU A 379 -25.94 2.38 -5.44
CA LEU A 379 -25.30 1.13 -5.04
C LEU A 379 -26.35 0.01 -5.09
N LEU A 380 -26.18 -0.93 -6.03
CA LEU A 380 -27.17 -1.97 -6.29
C LEU A 380 -27.05 -3.13 -5.29
N GLN A 381 -28.20 -3.68 -4.86
CA GLN A 381 -28.24 -4.82 -3.95
C GLN A 381 -27.52 -6.05 -4.53
N GLY A 382 -26.99 -6.89 -3.65
CA GLY A 382 -26.14 -8.03 -3.95
C GLY A 382 -26.37 -9.25 -3.06
N GLN A 383 -25.48 -10.23 -3.13
CA GLN A 383 -25.55 -11.44 -2.28
C GLN A 383 -25.35 -11.08 -0.81
N GLY A 384 -26.42 -11.12 -0.02
CA GLY A 384 -26.40 -10.72 1.40
C GLY A 384 -26.20 -9.22 1.65
N LEU A 385 -26.13 -8.38 0.60
CA LEU A 385 -25.83 -6.95 0.71
C LEU A 385 -27.01 -6.12 0.20
N LEU A 386 -27.50 -5.20 1.04
CA LEU A 386 -28.52 -4.24 0.63
C LEU A 386 -27.92 -3.15 -0.26
N GLY A 387 -28.75 -2.57 -1.14
CA GLY A 387 -28.37 -1.39 -1.91
C GLY A 387 -28.49 -0.10 -1.10
N ALA A 388 -27.88 0.98 -1.60
CA ALA A 388 -28.09 2.35 -1.13
C ALA A 388 -28.33 3.28 -2.32
N ALA A 389 -29.40 4.07 -2.27
CA ALA A 389 -29.75 4.98 -3.35
C ALA A 389 -28.90 6.26 -3.32
N LYS A 390 -28.63 6.81 -4.51
CA LYS A 390 -27.90 8.07 -4.72
C LYS A 390 -28.47 9.19 -3.85
N GLY A 391 -27.62 9.79 -3.01
CA GLY A 391 -27.99 10.88 -2.11
C GLY A 391 -28.93 10.48 -0.97
N GLN A 392 -29.01 9.20 -0.60
CA GLN A 392 -29.70 8.71 0.59
C GLN A 392 -28.69 8.04 1.53
N LEU A 393 -28.87 8.21 2.85
CA LEU A 393 -28.02 7.55 3.84
C LEU A 393 -28.30 6.05 3.85
N GLY A 394 -27.32 5.25 3.44
CA GLY A 394 -27.27 3.82 3.69
C GLY A 394 -26.64 3.55 5.06
N VAL A 395 -27.19 2.60 5.81
CA VAL A 395 -26.62 2.15 7.09
C VAL A 395 -26.42 0.64 7.04
N PHE A 396 -25.21 0.19 7.34
CA PHE A 396 -24.80 -1.21 7.24
C PHE A 396 -24.03 -1.62 8.50
N THR A 397 -24.10 -2.89 8.89
CA THR A 397 -23.20 -3.48 9.88
C THR A 397 -22.16 -4.34 9.16
N VAL A 398 -20.90 -4.28 9.61
CA VAL A 398 -19.78 -5.09 9.13
C VAL A 398 -19.05 -5.74 10.33
N GLY A 399 -18.71 -7.02 10.21
CA GLY A 399 -17.91 -7.77 11.18
C GLY A 399 -16.40 -7.56 11.03
N ALA A 400 -15.59 -8.17 11.91
CA ALA A 400 -14.14 -8.13 11.79
C ALA A 400 -13.67 -9.01 10.62
N GLY A 401 -12.91 -8.45 9.69
CA GLY A 401 -12.49 -9.13 8.46
C GLY A 401 -13.61 -9.31 7.42
N GLU A 402 -14.84 -8.83 7.67
CA GLU A 402 -15.92 -8.89 6.69
C GLU A 402 -15.77 -7.77 5.64
N VAL A 403 -16.03 -8.12 4.38
CA VAL A 403 -16.02 -7.24 3.21
C VAL A 403 -17.45 -6.99 2.73
N LEU A 404 -17.80 -5.72 2.53
CA LEU A 404 -18.97 -5.28 1.77
C LEU A 404 -18.49 -4.80 0.40
N GLN A 405 -19.00 -5.39 -0.69
CA GLN A 405 -18.60 -5.05 -2.05
C GLN A 405 -19.80 -4.64 -2.90
N TRP A 406 -19.68 -3.55 -3.66
CA TRP A 406 -20.64 -3.16 -4.69
C TRP A 406 -19.98 -3.07 -6.07
N GLU A 407 -20.62 -3.69 -7.07
CA GLU A 407 -20.40 -3.37 -8.48
C GLU A 407 -21.09 -2.03 -8.79
N LEU A 408 -20.33 -1.05 -9.29
CA LEU A 408 -20.90 0.24 -9.67
C LEU A 408 -21.59 0.18 -11.04
N PRO A 409 -22.77 0.81 -11.21
CA PRO A 409 -23.42 0.93 -12.52
C PRO A 409 -22.51 1.61 -13.55
N LYS A 410 -22.58 1.16 -14.81
CA LYS A 410 -21.75 1.70 -15.90
C LYS A 410 -22.06 3.16 -16.29
N ASP A 411 -23.20 3.68 -15.85
CA ASP A 411 -23.76 4.99 -16.24
C ASP A 411 -24.05 5.94 -15.04
N GLY A 412 -23.38 5.75 -13.88
CA GLY A 412 -23.73 6.32 -12.56
C GLY A 412 -23.25 7.75 -12.24
#